data_AF-A0A7W0SYW1-F1
#
_entry.id   AF-A0A7W0SYW1-F1
#
_cell.length_a   1.000
_cell.length_b   1.000
_cell.length_c   1.000
_cell.angle_alpha   90.00
_cell.angle_beta   90.00
_cell.angle_gamma   90.00
#
_symmetry.space_group_name_H-M   'P 1'
#
loop_
_entity.id
_entity.type
_entity.pdbx_description
1 polymer ?
#
loop_
_entity_poly.entity_id
_entity_poly.type
_entity_poly.pdbx_seq_one_letter_code
_entity_poly.pdbx_strand_id
1 'polypeptide(L)'
;MTIAIYAASVALATLCIVVFLVAVRRLLGRHEEIVAAMLVRYDDRLAEFAQALNDALNRPQSTMALPAEAEARTIPEHGVMRLLELAKERMSADAAVAVVSAPSKEPMLATVGLSQAEVAQVGRMGVPDYRGARALQVAFNGEAATPPGSTPIRSG
;
A
#
# COMPACT_ATOMS: atom_id res chain seq x y z
N MET A 1 44.45 2.69 60.06
CA MET A 1 44.31 2.32 58.63
C MET A 1 42.92 1.81 58.27
N THR A 2 42.32 0.90 59.03
CA THR A 2 40.98 0.33 58.75
C THR A 2 39.86 1.36 58.61
N ILE A 3 39.80 2.36 59.50
CA ILE A 3 38.79 3.44 59.46
C ILE A 3 38.84 4.23 58.15
N ALA A 4 40.05 4.52 57.64
CA ALA A 4 40.23 5.24 56.38
C ALA A 4 39.74 4.40 55.18
N ILE A 5 39.94 3.08 55.21
CA ILE A 5 39.45 2.16 54.18
C ILE A 5 37.92 2.09 54.22
N TYR A 6 37.32 1.98 55.41
CA TYR A 6 35.85 2.01 55.54
C TYR A 6 35.26 3.33 55.04
N ALA A 7 35.84 4.47 55.44
CA ALA A 7 35.40 5.78 54.97
C ALA A 7 35.49 5.91 53.43
N ALA A 8 36.59 5.45 52.84
CA ALA A 8 36.77 5.44 51.39
C ALA A 8 35.75 4.52 50.68
N SER A 9 35.47 3.34 51.23
CA SER A 9 34.48 2.43 50.67
C SER A 9 33.05 2.98 50.72
N VAL A 10 32.68 3.66 51.82
CA VAL A 10 31.37 4.30 51.96
C VAL A 10 31.25 5.47 50.99
N ALA A 11 32.28 6.31 50.89
CA ALA A 11 32.31 7.41 49.93
C ALA A 11 32.16 6.89 48.48
N LEU A 12 32.89 5.84 48.11
CA LEU A 12 32.77 5.24 46.78
C LEU A 12 31.39 4.64 46.53
N ALA A 13 30.83 3.92 47.50
CA ALA A 13 29.49 3.33 47.39
C ALA A 13 28.42 4.42 47.20
N THR A 14 28.48 5.50 47.98
CA THR A 14 27.56 6.63 47.84
C THR A 14 27.71 7.32 46.49
N LEU A 15 28.95 7.52 46.01
CA LEU A 15 29.21 8.08 44.69
C LEU A 15 28.60 7.21 43.57
N CYS A 16 28.79 5.90 43.63
CA CYS A 16 28.21 4.96 42.66
C CYS A 16 26.67 5.03 42.65
N ILE A 17 26.04 5.09 43.82
CA ILE A 17 24.57 5.20 43.92
C ILE A 17 24.08 6.51 43.30
N VAL A 18 24.76 7.63 43.60
CA VAL A 18 24.39 8.94 43.04
C VAL A 18 24.52 8.95 41.52
N VAL A 19 25.63 8.45 40.98
CA VAL A 19 25.84 8.36 39.53
C VAL A 19 24.80 7.45 38.87
N PHE A 20 24.48 6.31 39.49
CA PHE A 20 23.45 5.40 39.01
C PHE A 20 22.07 6.08 38.95
N LEU A 21 21.66 6.78 40.02
CA LEU A 21 20.39 7.50 40.05
C LEU A 21 20.32 8.61 38.98
N VAL A 22 21.42 9.34 38.77
CA VAL A 22 21.50 10.38 37.73
C VAL A 22 21.42 9.77 36.33
N ALA A 23 22.12 8.65 36.10
CA ALA A 23 22.10 7.94 34.82
C ALA A 23 20.69 7.40 34.50
N VAL A 24 20.03 6.79 35.48
CA VAL A 24 18.65 6.30 35.37
C VAL A 24 17.70 7.45 35.09
N ARG A 25 17.77 8.56 35.85
CA ARG A 25 16.92 9.74 35.59
C ARG A 25 17.13 10.33 34.19
N ARG A 26 18.37 10.43 33.72
CA ARG A 26 18.69 10.89 32.36
C ARG A 26 18.14 9.94 31.29
N LEU A 27 18.23 8.62 31.53
CA LEU A 27 17.75 7.63 30.59
C LEU A 27 16.23 7.67 30.47
N LEU A 28 15.51 7.72 31.60
CA LEU A 28 14.06 7.84 31.63
C LEU A 28 13.57 9.14 30.97
N GLY A 29 14.20 10.28 31.27
CA GLY A 29 13.83 11.55 30.64
C GLY A 29 13.96 11.52 29.11
N ARG A 30 15.03 10.91 28.58
CA ARG A 30 15.18 10.73 27.12
C ARG A 30 14.10 9.83 26.50
N HIS A 31 13.66 8.79 27.20
CA HIS A 31 12.60 7.91 26.69
C HIS A 31 11.24 8.62 26.72
N GLU A 32 10.98 9.38 27.77
CA GLU A 32 9.76 10.19 27.92
C GLU A 32 9.65 11.24 26.80
N GLU A 33 10.74 11.94 26.48
CA GLU A 33 10.79 12.90 25.37
C GLU A 33 10.49 12.25 24.01
N ILE A 34 11.02 11.05 23.74
CA ILE A 34 10.77 10.34 22.48
C ILE A 34 9.30 9.91 22.38
N VAL A 35 8.75 9.37 23.46
CA VAL A 35 7.35 8.91 23.48
C VAL A 35 6.40 10.11 23.38
N ALA A 36 6.66 11.20 24.11
CA ALA A 36 5.89 12.43 24.01
C ALA A 36 5.94 13.03 22.60
N ALA A 37 7.12 13.11 21.99
CA ALA A 37 7.27 13.58 20.61
C ALA A 37 6.55 12.67 19.59
N MET A 38 6.56 11.36 19.82
CA MET A 38 5.83 10.41 18.98
C MET A 38 4.31 10.56 19.11
N LEU A 39 3.80 10.71 20.34
CA LEU A 39 2.39 10.93 20.63
C LEU A 39 1.87 12.21 19.95
N VAL A 40 2.59 13.32 20.11
CA VAL A 40 2.25 14.60 19.46
C VAL A 40 2.17 14.43 17.94
N ARG A 41 3.15 13.76 17.34
CA ARG A 41 3.16 13.51 15.89
C ARG A 41 2.02 12.59 15.43
N TYR A 42 1.56 11.70 16.30
CA TYR A 42 0.43 10.82 16.02
C TYR A 42 -0.88 11.59 16.06
N ASP A 43 -1.05 12.46 17.06
CA ASP A 43 -2.22 13.34 17.18
C ASP A 43 -2.31 14.31 16.00
N ASP A 44 -1.21 14.91 15.57
CA ASP A 44 -1.16 15.77 14.38
C ASP A 44 -1.64 15.03 13.12
N ARG A 45 -1.17 13.79 12.94
CA ARG A 45 -1.60 12.95 11.81
C ARG A 45 -3.06 12.56 11.91
N LEU A 46 -3.57 12.24 13.10
CA LEU A 46 -4.99 11.93 13.31
C LEU A 46 -5.87 13.14 12.99
N ALA A 47 -5.45 14.34 13.38
CA ALA A 47 -6.15 15.57 13.03
C ALA A 47 -6.18 15.80 11.51
N GLU A 48 -5.04 15.63 10.84
CA GLU A 48 -4.93 15.73 9.38
C GLU A 48 -5.81 14.69 8.67
N PHE A 49 -5.82 13.44 9.14
CA PHE A 49 -6.70 12.39 8.60
C PHE A 49 -8.18 12.71 8.82
N ALA A 50 -8.57 13.15 10.01
CA ALA A 50 -9.94 13.52 10.31
C ALA A 50 -10.40 14.68 9.42
N GLN A 51 -9.53 15.67 9.20
CA GLN A 51 -9.79 16.81 8.34
C GLN A 51 -9.89 16.39 6.87
N ALA A 52 -8.97 15.56 6.37
CA ALA A 52 -9.02 15.02 5.02
C ALA A 52 -10.28 14.16 4.78
N LEU A 53 -10.71 13.37 5.77
CA LEU A 53 -11.93 12.59 5.70
C LEU A 53 -13.16 13.49 5.69
N ASN A 54 -13.19 14.48 6.58
CA ASN A 54 -14.27 15.45 6.66
C ASN A 54 -14.37 16.26 5.36
N ASP A 55 -13.24 16.65 4.76
CA ASP A 55 -13.18 17.32 3.47
C ASP A 55 -13.61 16.40 2.32
N ALA A 56 -13.29 15.11 2.38
CA ALA A 56 -13.75 14.13 1.40
C ALA A 56 -15.27 13.87 1.49
N LEU A 57 -15.84 13.91 2.70
CA LEU A 57 -17.27 13.73 2.93
C LEU A 57 -18.08 15.01 2.65
N ASN A 58 -17.53 16.18 2.96
CA ASN A 58 -18.16 17.49 2.73
C ASN A 58 -17.88 18.05 1.35
N ARG A 59 -16.90 17.50 0.61
CA ARG A 59 -16.90 17.66 -0.84
C ARG A 59 -18.27 17.18 -1.28
N PRO A 60 -19.07 18.04 -1.93
CA PRO A 60 -20.27 17.55 -2.55
C PRO A 60 -19.79 16.37 -3.41
N GLN A 61 -20.36 15.19 -3.19
CA GLN A 61 -20.45 14.20 -4.24
C GLN A 61 -21.12 14.97 -5.37
N SER A 62 -20.32 15.65 -6.19
CA SER A 62 -20.65 16.11 -7.51
C SER A 62 -21.30 14.89 -8.08
N THR A 63 -22.62 14.98 -8.16
CA THR A 63 -23.52 13.88 -8.36
C THR A 63 -22.83 13.03 -9.40
N MET A 64 -22.48 11.83 -8.99
CA MET A 64 -22.08 10.77 -9.89
C MET A 64 -23.29 10.56 -10.77
N ALA A 65 -23.47 11.46 -11.75
CA ALA A 65 -24.33 11.29 -12.87
C ALA A 65 -23.63 10.24 -13.72
N LEU A 66 -23.63 9.00 -13.21
CA LEU A 66 -24.08 7.90 -14.02
C LEU A 66 -25.33 8.44 -14.71
N PRO A 67 -25.34 8.58 -16.05
CA PRO A 67 -26.55 9.02 -16.72
C PRO A 67 -27.64 8.06 -16.28
N ALA A 68 -28.61 8.58 -15.52
CA ALA A 68 -29.84 7.89 -15.13
C ALA A 68 -30.76 7.65 -16.34
N GLU A 69 -30.17 7.46 -17.52
CA GLU A 69 -30.77 7.00 -18.77
C GLU A 69 -30.23 5.63 -19.19
N ALA A 70 -29.37 5.00 -18.39
CA ALA A 70 -29.11 3.57 -18.52
C ALA A 70 -30.11 2.74 -17.70
N GLU A 71 -31.39 3.16 -17.66
CA GLU A 71 -32.49 2.20 -17.55
C GLU A 71 -32.35 1.23 -18.72
N ALA A 72 -31.78 0.05 -18.47
CA ALA A 72 -32.04 -1.19 -19.21
C ALA A 72 -32.17 -1.11 -20.74
N ARG A 73 -31.52 -0.15 -21.39
CA ARG A 73 -31.40 -0.04 -22.84
C ARG A 73 -30.00 -0.50 -23.15
N THR A 74 -29.93 -1.77 -23.54
CA THR A 74 -28.90 -2.33 -24.43
C THR A 74 -27.77 -1.35 -24.66
N ILE A 75 -26.74 -1.41 -23.80
CA ILE A 75 -25.51 -0.64 -24.03
C ILE A 75 -25.05 -1.05 -25.43
N PRO A 76 -25.12 -0.17 -26.45
CA PRO A 76 -24.64 -0.54 -27.78
C PRO A 76 -23.16 -0.91 -27.63
N GLU A 77 -22.66 -1.87 -28.39
CA GLU A 77 -21.27 -2.37 -28.27
C GLU A 77 -20.23 -1.21 -28.27
N HIS A 78 -20.54 -0.11 -28.96
CA HIS A 78 -19.75 1.12 -28.98
C HIS A 78 -19.69 1.90 -27.65
N GLY A 79 -20.69 1.75 -26.77
CA GLY A 79 -20.74 2.40 -25.45
C GLY A 79 -19.77 1.78 -24.45
N VAL A 80 -19.51 0.47 -24.54
CA VAL A 80 -18.54 -0.22 -23.68
C VAL A 80 -17.13 0.28 -23.96
N MET A 81 -16.78 0.50 -25.23
CA MET A 81 -15.46 1.03 -25.61
C MET A 81 -15.23 2.45 -25.06
N ARG A 82 -16.22 3.33 -25.21
CA ARG A 82 -16.15 4.71 -24.69
C ARG A 82 -16.07 4.76 -23.16
N LEU A 83 -16.76 3.85 -22.48
CA LEU A 83 -16.65 3.68 -21.02
C LEU A 83 -15.25 3.25 -20.60
N LEU A 84 -14.63 2.31 -21.33
CA LEU A 84 -13.27 1.85 -21.07
C LEU A 84 -12.22 2.95 -21.33
N GLU A 85 -12.39 3.73 -22.40
CA GLU A 85 -11.52 4.89 -22.68
C GLU A 85 -11.62 5.95 -21.58
N LEU A 86 -12.84 6.28 -21.15
CA LEU A 86 -13.05 7.25 -20.08
C LEU A 86 -12.53 6.75 -18.72
N ALA A 87 -12.64 5.44 -18.45
CA ALA A 87 -12.05 4.82 -17.26
C ALA A 87 -10.52 4.89 -17.29
N LYS A 88 -9.91 4.60 -18.45
CA LYS A 88 -8.46 4.69 -18.66
C LYS A 88 -7.93 6.10 -18.40
N GLU A 89 -8.57 7.11 -18.99
CA GLU A 89 -8.20 8.52 -18.81
C GLU A 89 -8.34 8.97 -17.35
N ARG A 90 -9.44 8.62 -16.68
CA ARG A 90 -9.71 9.06 -15.30
C ARG A 90 -8.82 8.39 -14.26
N MET A 91 -8.41 7.15 -14.47
CA MET A 91 -7.56 6.41 -13.54
C MET A 91 -6.07 6.55 -13.86
N SER A 92 -5.72 7.29 -14.93
CA SER A 92 -4.35 7.37 -15.46
C SER A 92 -3.75 5.96 -15.64
N ALA A 93 -4.58 5.00 -16.06
CA ALA A 93 -4.16 3.63 -16.28
C ALA A 93 -3.68 3.45 -17.72
N ASP A 94 -2.70 2.57 -17.96
CA ASP A 94 -2.21 2.29 -19.31
C ASP A 94 -3.22 1.48 -20.14
N ALA A 95 -4.06 0.70 -19.46
CA ALA A 95 -5.07 -0.17 -20.06
C ALA A 95 -6.31 -0.35 -19.19
N ALA A 96 -7.45 -0.63 -19.83
CA ALA A 96 -8.71 -0.97 -19.16
C ALA A 96 -9.29 -2.27 -19.76
N VAL A 97 -9.78 -3.15 -18.90
CA VAL A 97 -10.36 -4.46 -19.27
C VAL A 97 -11.72 -4.63 -18.60
N ALA A 98 -12.74 -5.00 -19.39
CA ALA A 98 -14.04 -5.43 -18.90
C ALA A 98 -14.31 -6.87 -19.31
N VAL A 99 -14.74 -7.69 -18.34
CA VAL A 99 -15.17 -9.07 -18.59
C VAL A 99 -16.67 -9.14 -18.33
N VAL A 100 -17.43 -9.40 -19.39
CA VAL A 100 -18.88 -9.58 -19.31
C VAL A 100 -19.16 -11.08 -19.32
N SER A 101 -19.49 -11.61 -18.14
CA SER A 101 -19.90 -13.01 -17.98
C SER A 101 -21.42 -13.08 -17.88
N ALA A 102 -22.08 -13.80 -18.79
CA ALA A 102 -23.49 -14.13 -18.69
C ALA A 102 -23.64 -15.63 -18.40
N PRO A 103 -24.61 -16.05 -17.56
CA PRO A 103 -24.73 -17.43 -17.07
C PRO A 103 -24.90 -18.52 -18.15
N SER A 104 -25.14 -18.14 -19.40
CA SER A 104 -25.36 -19.05 -20.53
C SER A 104 -24.50 -18.75 -21.77
N LYS A 105 -23.47 -17.89 -21.65
CA LYS A 105 -22.59 -17.53 -22.78
C LYS A 105 -21.13 -17.56 -22.34
N GLU A 106 -20.24 -17.83 -23.30
CA GLU A 106 -18.80 -17.65 -23.08
C GLU A 106 -18.52 -16.21 -22.65
N PRO A 107 -17.63 -16.00 -21.66
CA PRO A 107 -17.31 -14.67 -21.15
C PRO A 107 -16.69 -13.83 -22.27
N MET A 108 -17.27 -12.65 -22.52
CA MET A 108 -16.76 -11.72 -23.51
C MET A 108 -15.80 -10.74 -22.85
N LEU A 109 -14.62 -10.58 -23.44
CA LEU A 109 -13.56 -9.72 -22.91
C LEU A 109 -13.37 -8.52 -23.83
N ALA A 110 -13.61 -7.31 -23.29
CA ALA A 110 -13.42 -6.04 -23.98
C ALA A 110 -12.22 -5.31 -23.37
N THR A 111 -11.32 -4.78 -24.21
CA THR A 111 -10.06 -4.16 -23.77
C THR A 111 -9.76 -2.89 -24.54
N VAL A 112 -9.16 -1.92 -23.84
CA VAL A 112 -8.61 -0.68 -24.42
C VAL A 112 -7.18 -0.52 -23.93
N GLY A 113 -6.25 -0.19 -24.84
CA GLY A 113 -4.84 0.03 -24.50
C GLY A 113 -3.99 -1.22 -24.37
N LEU A 114 -4.53 -2.42 -24.65
CA LEU A 114 -3.78 -3.68 -24.68
C LEU A 114 -3.60 -4.17 -26.12
N SER A 115 -2.43 -4.75 -26.39
CA SER A 115 -2.18 -5.52 -27.61
C SER A 115 -2.85 -6.90 -27.56
N GLN A 116 -3.13 -7.52 -28.72
CA GLN A 116 -3.78 -8.83 -28.76
C GLN A 116 -3.05 -9.93 -27.96
N ALA A 117 -1.71 -9.84 -27.87
CA ALA A 117 -0.91 -10.78 -27.08
C ALA A 117 -1.13 -10.60 -25.56
N GLU A 118 -1.27 -9.36 -25.09
CA GLU A 118 -1.53 -9.04 -23.68
C GLU A 118 -2.97 -9.40 -23.29
N VAL A 119 -3.93 -9.19 -24.19
CA VAL A 119 -5.33 -9.57 -24.00
C VAL A 119 -5.45 -11.07 -23.73
N ALA A 120 -4.77 -11.91 -24.51
CA ALA A 120 -4.75 -13.36 -24.31
C ALA A 120 -4.11 -13.77 -22.98
N GLN A 121 -3.18 -12.98 -22.46
CA GLN A 121 -2.54 -13.21 -21.17
C GLN A 121 -3.45 -12.82 -20.00
N VAL A 122 -4.10 -11.66 -20.07
CA VAL A 122 -5.03 -11.18 -19.04
C VAL A 122 -6.27 -12.07 -18.94
N GLY A 123 -6.81 -12.53 -20.08
CA GLY A 123 -7.92 -13.48 -20.10
C GLY A 123 -7.63 -14.79 -19.36
N ARG A 124 -6.36 -15.21 -19.29
CA ARG A 124 -5.92 -16.41 -18.54
C ARG A 124 -5.70 -16.16 -17.05
N MET A 125 -5.42 -14.93 -16.63
CA MET A 125 -5.20 -14.58 -15.22
C MET A 125 -6.51 -14.51 -14.41
N GLY A 126 -7.65 -14.30 -15.06
CA GLY A 126 -8.96 -14.22 -14.41
C GLY A 126 -9.20 -12.88 -13.68
N VAL A 127 -10.43 -12.70 -13.19
CA VAL A 127 -10.84 -11.47 -12.48
C VAL A 127 -10.26 -11.48 -11.06
N PRO A 128 -9.71 -10.36 -10.56
CA PRO A 128 -9.25 -10.26 -9.18
C PRO A 128 -10.39 -10.58 -8.21
N ASP A 129 -10.21 -11.58 -7.34
CA ASP A 129 -11.19 -11.98 -6.32
C ASP A 129 -11.12 -11.10 -5.05
N TYR A 130 -10.28 -10.05 -5.09
CA TYR A 130 -9.93 -9.14 -3.98
C TYR A 130 -9.45 -9.84 -2.70
N ARG A 131 -9.11 -11.14 -2.80
CA ARG A 131 -8.33 -11.83 -1.80
C ARG A 131 -6.87 -11.54 -2.11
N GLY A 132 -6.06 -11.33 -1.08
CA GLY A 132 -4.64 -10.97 -1.25
C GLY A 132 -3.95 -11.84 -2.31
N ALA A 133 -3.10 -11.24 -3.13
CA ALA A 133 -2.49 -11.88 -4.29
C ALA A 133 -1.85 -13.22 -3.91
N ARG A 134 -2.35 -14.32 -4.50
CA ARG A 134 -1.84 -15.68 -4.24
C ARG A 134 -0.59 -16.01 -5.05
N ALA A 135 -0.35 -15.28 -6.14
CA ALA A 135 0.86 -15.33 -6.93
C ALA A 135 1.03 -14.02 -7.72
N LEU A 136 2.27 -13.54 -7.83
CA LEU A 136 2.66 -12.45 -8.72
C LEU A 136 3.56 -13.03 -9.80
N GLN A 137 3.06 -13.13 -11.04
CA GLN A 137 3.87 -13.51 -12.18
C GLN A 137 4.42 -12.24 -12.83
N VAL A 138 5.74 -12.07 -12.81
CA VAL A 138 6.43 -10.98 -13.50
C VAL A 138 7.15 -11.60 -14.70
N ALA A 139 6.67 -11.31 -15.91
CA ALA A 139 7.33 -11.71 -17.15
C ALA A 139 8.06 -10.48 -17.72
N PHE A 140 9.36 -10.61 -17.91
CA PHE A 140 10.15 -9.61 -18.62
C PHE A 140 10.20 -10.01 -20.10
N ASN A 141 9.56 -9.24 -20.97
CA ASN A 141 9.80 -9.31 -22.42
C ASN A 141 11.12 -8.58 -22.74
N GLY A 142 12.21 -9.10 -22.18
CA GLY A 142 13.56 -8.83 -22.66
C GLY A 142 14.02 -10.09 -23.35
N GLU A 143 14.47 -9.97 -24.60
CA GLU A 143 15.24 -10.99 -25.28
C GLU A 143 16.56 -11.15 -24.51
N ALA A 144 16.51 -11.89 -23.41
CA ALA A 144 17.65 -12.17 -22.57
C ALA A 144 18.50 -13.17 -23.35
N ALA A 145 19.46 -12.66 -24.11
CA ALA A 145 20.65 -13.39 -24.51
C ALA A 145 21.31 -13.90 -23.22
N THR A 146 20.85 -15.05 -22.75
CA THR A 146 21.37 -15.73 -21.58
C THR A 146 22.66 -16.39 -22.02
N PRO A 147 23.83 -15.98 -21.51
CA PRO A 147 25.08 -16.65 -21.85
C PRO A 147 24.96 -18.13 -21.44
N PRO A 148 25.40 -19.09 -22.27
CA PRO A 148 25.28 -20.50 -21.94
C PRO A 148 26.06 -20.78 -20.66
N GLY A 149 25.36 -21.07 -19.56
CA GLY A 149 25.96 -21.46 -18.28
C GLY A 149 25.36 -20.85 -17.02
N SER A 150 24.42 -19.89 -17.08
CA SER A 150 23.78 -19.40 -15.86
C SER A 150 22.62 -20.29 -15.42
N THR A 151 22.73 -20.82 -14.19
CA THR A 151 21.68 -21.60 -13.54
C THR A 151 20.52 -20.70 -13.09
N PRO A 152 19.26 -21.18 -13.14
CA PRO A 152 18.11 -20.40 -12.70
C PRO A 152 18.22 -20.07 -11.21
N ILE A 153 17.98 -18.80 -10.85
CA ILE A 153 18.12 -18.29 -9.47
C ILE A 153 17.10 -18.93 -8.51
N ARG A 154 16.05 -19.58 -9.02
CA ARG A 154 15.18 -20.50 -8.28
C ARG A 154 14.51 -21.49 -9.23
N SER A 155 14.63 -22.77 -8.91
CA SER A 155 13.73 -23.83 -9.39
C SER A 155 12.66 -24.08 -8.32
N GLY A 156 11.40 -23.80 -8.63
CA GLY A 156 10.24 -24.06 -7.79
C GLY A 156 9.02 -24.18 -8.67
#